data_AF-A0A5J5A4S6-F1
#
_entry.id   AF-A0A5J5A4S6-F1
#
_cell.length_a   1.000
_cell.length_b   1.000
_cell.length_c   1.000
_cell.angle_alpha   90.00
_cell.angle_beta   90.00
_cell.angle_gamma   90.00
#
_symmetry.space_group_name_H-M   'P 1'
#
loop_
_entity.id
_entity.type
_entity.pdbx_description
1 polymer ?
#
loop_
_entity_poly.entity_id
_entity_poly.type
_entity_poly.pdbx_seq_one_letter_code
_entity_poly.pdbx_strand_id
1 'polypeptide(L)'
;MERIESFNKAMNKPYKLGVNEFADLTNEEFIASHNRFKSHVCQVRSEDQGCEGGLMDNAYQFIQQNQGLTTETTYPNKGVDGTCNANKEANHATKITGHEDVPANSETALLKAVANQPVSVAIDARGFDFQFYSSGVFTGQCGTDLDHGITAVGYGTTEDGTKYWLVKNSRMG
;
A
#
# COMPACT_ATOMS: atom_id res chain seq x y z
N MET A 1 0.60 -20.57 14.71
CA MET A 1 1.52 -20.19 15.81
C MET A 1 2.90 -20.84 15.67
N GLU A 2 2.99 -22.18 15.51
CA GLU A 2 4.27 -22.91 15.40
C GLU A 2 5.22 -22.39 14.29
N ARG A 3 4.69 -21.99 13.13
CA ARG A 3 5.51 -21.42 12.03
C ARG A 3 6.17 -20.09 12.42
N ILE A 4 5.45 -19.20 13.10
CA ILE A 4 5.98 -17.91 13.60
C ILE A 4 7.07 -18.16 14.64
N GLU A 5 6.83 -19.06 15.58
CA GLU A 5 7.82 -19.40 16.61
C GLU A 5 9.08 -20.03 16.02
N SER A 6 8.91 -20.97 15.08
CA SER A 6 10.03 -21.60 14.37
C SER A 6 10.86 -20.58 13.60
N PHE A 7 10.20 -19.66 12.88
CA PHE A 7 10.86 -18.57 12.18
C PHE A 7 11.67 -17.68 13.16
N ASN A 8 11.07 -17.29 14.27
CA ASN A 8 11.68 -16.39 15.25
C ASN A 8 12.84 -17.03 16.04
N LYS A 9 12.85 -18.37 16.17
CA LYS A 9 13.93 -19.16 16.79
C LYS A 9 15.15 -19.34 15.89
N ALA A 10 14.99 -19.21 14.57
CA ALA A 10 16.12 -19.26 13.65
C ALA A 10 17.09 -18.10 13.93
N MET A 11 18.39 -18.40 13.96
CA MET A 11 19.42 -17.38 14.20
C MET A 11 19.49 -16.37 13.03
N ASN A 12 19.90 -15.14 13.34
CA ASN A 12 20.24 -14.09 12.37
C ASN A 12 19.13 -13.70 11.38
N LYS A 13 17.86 -13.73 11.81
CA LYS A 13 16.76 -13.15 11.02
C LYS A 13 16.74 -11.62 11.14
N PRO A 14 16.72 -10.87 10.02
CA PRO A 14 16.70 -9.41 10.04
C PRO A 14 15.32 -8.81 10.36
N TYR A 15 14.29 -9.65 10.45
CA TYR A 15 12.94 -9.28 10.88
C TYR A 15 12.32 -10.36 11.78
N LYS A 16 11.19 -10.00 12.40
CA LYS A 16 10.40 -10.85 13.26
C LYS A 16 8.98 -10.97 12.74
N LEU A 17 8.40 -12.15 12.97
CA LEU A 17 6.98 -12.40 12.75
C LEU A 17 6.23 -12.30 14.08
N GLY A 18 4.98 -11.87 14.03
CA GLY A 18 4.10 -11.75 15.19
C GLY A 18 2.68 -12.17 14.85
N VAL A 19 1.98 -12.74 15.83
CA VAL A 19 0.54 -12.98 15.72
C VAL A 19 -0.15 -11.61 15.67
N ASN A 20 -1.05 -11.42 14.72
CA ASN A 20 -1.83 -10.20 14.54
C ASN A 20 -3.32 -10.56 14.34
N GLU A 21 -4.15 -9.55 14.07
CA GLU A 21 -5.61 -9.72 13.87
C GLU A 21 -5.98 -10.64 12.69
N PHE A 22 -5.04 -10.93 11.79
CA PHE A 22 -5.24 -11.80 10.62
C PHE A 22 -4.86 -13.26 10.87
N ALA A 23 -4.58 -13.65 12.13
CA ALA A 23 -4.10 -14.99 12.46
C ALA A 23 -5.10 -16.12 12.17
N ASP A 24 -6.40 -15.79 12.13
CA ASP A 24 -7.47 -16.74 11.82
C ASP A 24 -7.70 -16.89 10.30
N LEU A 25 -7.06 -16.05 9.48
CA LEU A 25 -7.15 -16.12 8.02
C LEU A 25 -6.03 -17.00 7.46
N THR A 26 -6.38 -17.86 6.52
CA THR A 26 -5.40 -18.45 5.61
C THR A 26 -4.71 -17.36 4.80
N ASN A 27 -3.52 -17.66 4.29
CA ASN A 27 -2.78 -16.70 3.47
C ASN A 27 -3.56 -16.34 2.20
N GLU A 28 -4.28 -17.29 1.63
CA GLU A 28 -5.15 -17.11 0.46
C GLU A 28 -6.34 -16.18 0.78
N GLU A 29 -7.02 -16.39 1.92
CA GLU A 29 -8.11 -15.52 2.37
C GLU A 29 -7.60 -14.09 2.64
N PHE A 30 -6.44 -13.97 3.26
CA PHE A 30 -5.78 -12.69 3.52
C PHE A 30 -5.48 -11.94 2.21
N ILE A 31 -4.86 -12.62 1.24
CA ILE A 31 -4.56 -12.04 -0.08
C ILE A 31 -5.84 -11.55 -0.76
N ALA A 32 -6.88 -12.40 -0.78
CA ALA A 32 -8.13 -12.09 -1.47
C ALA A 32 -8.82 -10.84 -0.90
N SER A 33 -8.72 -10.63 0.41
CA SER A 33 -9.46 -9.57 1.11
C SER A 33 -8.65 -8.28 1.37
N HIS A 34 -7.32 -8.36 1.49
CA HIS A 34 -6.47 -7.26 1.96
C HIS A 34 -5.37 -6.82 0.99
N ASN A 35 -5.06 -7.58 -0.07
CA ASN A 35 -3.95 -7.20 -0.95
C ASN A 35 -4.31 -6.15 -1.99
N ARG A 36 -5.51 -6.20 -2.57
CA ARG A 36 -5.89 -5.33 -3.70
C ARG A 36 -5.78 -3.84 -3.36
N PHE A 37 -5.31 -3.03 -4.31
CA PHE A 37 -5.44 -1.58 -4.25
C PHE A 37 -6.92 -1.21 -4.41
N LYS A 38 -7.55 -0.76 -3.32
CA LYS A 38 -8.96 -0.38 -3.33
C LYS A 38 -9.07 1.11 -3.56
N SER A 39 -9.69 1.48 -4.67
CA SER A 39 -9.88 2.87 -5.04
C SER A 39 -11.11 3.43 -4.30
N HIS A 40 -10.94 4.51 -3.53
CA HIS A 40 -12.03 5.20 -2.82
C HIS A 40 -12.65 6.32 -3.65
N VAL A 41 -12.21 6.50 -4.90
CA VAL A 41 -12.77 7.54 -5.79
C VAL A 41 -14.07 7.08 -6.43
N CYS A 42 -14.93 8.05 -6.76
CA CYS A 42 -16.19 7.79 -7.43
C CYS A 42 -15.99 7.04 -8.77
N GLN A 43 -16.36 5.75 -8.81
CA GLN A 43 -16.25 4.86 -9.98
C GLN A 43 -16.83 5.44 -11.28
N VAL A 44 -17.84 6.31 -11.20
CA VAL A 44 -18.48 6.93 -12.38
C VAL A 44 -17.47 7.71 -13.24
N ARG A 45 -16.32 8.10 -12.69
CA ARG A 45 -15.26 8.85 -13.38
C ARG A 45 -13.88 8.19 -13.32
N SER A 46 -13.75 6.98 -12.76
CA SER A 46 -12.46 6.28 -12.68
C SER A 46 -12.50 4.98 -13.48
N GLU A 47 -11.35 4.59 -14.03
CA GLU A 47 -11.17 3.28 -14.68
C GLU A 47 -10.98 2.13 -13.66
N ASP A 48 -10.90 2.45 -12.36
CA ASP A 48 -10.77 1.48 -11.27
C ASP A 48 -12.10 0.77 -10.95
N GLN A 49 -11.98 -0.42 -10.36
CA GLN A 49 -13.09 -1.32 -10.01
C GLN A 49 -13.43 -1.24 -8.51
N GLY A 50 -13.20 -0.08 -7.88
CA GLY A 50 -13.42 0.14 -6.44
C GLY A 50 -12.69 -0.87 -5.56
N CYS A 51 -13.46 -1.64 -4.79
CA CYS A 51 -12.94 -2.66 -3.88
C CYS A 51 -12.31 -3.87 -4.59
N GLU A 52 -12.60 -4.07 -5.89
CA GLU A 52 -12.04 -5.16 -6.69
C GLU A 52 -10.65 -4.86 -7.25
N GLY A 53 -10.17 -3.61 -7.14
CA GLY A 53 -8.84 -3.25 -7.59
C GLY A 53 -8.78 -1.95 -8.37
N GLY A 54 -7.56 -1.48 -8.60
CA GLY A 54 -7.28 -0.29 -9.40
C GLY A 54 -5.79 -0.02 -9.52
N LEU A 55 -5.45 1.06 -10.21
CA LEU A 55 -4.08 1.58 -10.33
C LEU A 55 -3.99 2.96 -9.70
N MET A 56 -2.85 3.28 -9.09
CA MET A 56 -2.65 4.57 -8.44
C MET A 56 -2.73 5.74 -9.43
N ASP A 57 -2.32 5.54 -10.68
CA ASP A 57 -2.38 6.56 -11.74
C ASP A 57 -3.81 6.93 -12.09
N ASN A 58 -4.73 5.95 -12.12
CA ASN A 58 -6.15 6.21 -12.35
C ASN A 58 -6.73 7.10 -11.25
N ALA A 59 -6.31 6.90 -10.00
CA ALA A 59 -6.71 7.76 -8.89
C ALA A 59 -6.16 9.19 -9.05
N TYR A 60 -4.91 9.36 -9.47
CA TYR A 60 -4.37 10.70 -9.76
C TYR A 60 -5.06 11.38 -10.94
N GLN A 61 -5.31 10.64 -12.01
CA GLN A 61 -6.05 11.11 -13.18
C GLN A 61 -7.47 11.53 -12.79
N PHE A 62 -8.15 10.75 -11.94
CA PHE A 62 -9.45 11.12 -11.39
C PHE A 62 -9.37 12.46 -10.65
N ILE A 63 -8.37 12.69 -9.78
CA ILE A 63 -8.25 13.95 -9.04
C ILE A 63 -8.12 15.14 -10.02
N GLN A 64 -7.37 14.97 -11.12
CA GLN A 64 -7.23 16.01 -12.14
C GLN A 64 -8.56 16.28 -12.87
N GLN A 65 -9.27 15.23 -13.29
CA GLN A 65 -10.56 15.35 -13.98
C GLN A 65 -11.67 15.89 -13.09
N ASN A 66 -11.69 15.47 -11.82
CA ASN A 66 -12.61 15.93 -10.80
C ASN A 66 -12.27 17.36 -10.32
N GLN A 67 -11.09 17.88 -10.68
CA GLN A 67 -10.57 19.18 -10.27
C GLN A 67 -10.30 19.32 -8.77
N GLY A 68 -10.12 18.19 -8.08
CA GLY A 68 -9.77 18.13 -6.68
C GLY A 68 -10.25 16.85 -5.99
N LEU A 69 -9.86 16.74 -4.71
CA LEU A 69 -10.26 15.67 -3.81
C LEU A 69 -10.86 16.27 -2.53
N THR A 70 -11.87 15.63 -1.97
CA THR A 70 -12.44 16.02 -0.67
C THR A 70 -11.68 15.39 0.49
N THR A 71 -12.05 15.74 1.73
CA THR A 71 -11.45 15.18 2.95
C THR A 71 -12.16 13.90 3.40
N GLU A 72 -11.44 13.01 4.08
CA GLU A 72 -12.00 11.81 4.73
C GLU A 72 -13.23 12.11 5.61
N THR A 73 -13.23 13.23 6.33
CA THR A 73 -14.37 13.66 7.17
C THR A 73 -15.64 13.97 6.35
N THR A 74 -15.48 14.43 5.11
CA THR A 74 -16.58 14.79 4.21
C THR A 74 -17.09 13.55 3.47
N TYR A 75 -16.15 12.70 3.03
CA TYR A 75 -16.43 11.45 2.32
C TYR A 75 -15.66 10.28 2.96
N PRO A 76 -16.18 9.70 4.07
CA PRO A 76 -15.49 8.63 4.78
C PRO A 76 -15.38 7.35 3.96
N ASN A 77 -14.26 6.66 4.08
CA ASN A 77 -14.04 5.32 3.57
C ASN A 77 -14.91 4.32 4.33
N LYS A 78 -15.74 3.59 3.59
CA LYS A 78 -16.64 2.57 4.14
C LYS A 78 -16.09 1.15 3.99
N GLY A 79 -14.97 0.98 3.29
CA GLY A 79 -14.38 -0.32 3.00
C GLY A 79 -15.22 -1.22 2.09
N VAL A 80 -16.26 -0.66 1.47
CA VAL A 80 -17.21 -1.37 0.59
C VAL A 80 -17.60 -0.47 -0.58
N ASP A 81 -17.89 -1.08 -1.72
CA ASP A 81 -18.42 -0.37 -2.88
C ASP A 81 -19.78 0.23 -2.58
N GLY A 82 -20.03 1.39 -3.17
CA GLY A 82 -21.29 2.10 -3.02
C GLY A 82 -21.52 3.08 -4.16
N THR A 83 -22.71 3.66 -4.19
CA THR A 83 -23.04 4.67 -5.18
C THR A 83 -22.29 5.98 -4.89
N CYS A 84 -21.69 6.55 -5.93
CA CYS A 84 -21.02 7.85 -5.84
C CYS A 84 -21.97 8.94 -5.35
N ASN A 85 -21.56 9.68 -4.32
CA ASN A 85 -22.21 10.91 -3.91
C ASN A 85 -21.49 12.12 -4.51
N ALA A 86 -21.90 12.50 -5.72
CA ALA A 86 -21.26 13.59 -6.48
C ALA A 86 -21.26 14.95 -5.74
N ASN A 87 -22.24 15.21 -4.88
CA ASN A 87 -22.32 16.46 -4.11
C ASN A 87 -21.22 16.53 -3.04
N LYS A 88 -20.95 15.41 -2.35
CA LYS A 88 -19.85 15.32 -1.39
C LYS A 88 -18.50 15.35 -2.09
N GLU A 89 -18.40 14.66 -3.21
CA GLU A 89 -17.17 14.57 -4.00
C GLU A 89 -16.72 15.94 -4.53
N ALA A 90 -17.67 16.80 -4.93
CA ALA A 90 -17.40 18.14 -5.42
C ALA A 90 -16.89 19.12 -4.34
N ASN A 91 -16.87 18.74 -3.06
CA ASN A 91 -16.36 19.57 -1.98
C ASN A 91 -14.83 19.45 -1.87
N HIS A 92 -14.12 20.03 -2.84
CA HIS A 92 -12.68 19.88 -2.98
C HIS A 92 -11.90 20.62 -1.87
N ALA A 93 -11.04 19.89 -1.19
CA ALA A 93 -10.11 20.41 -0.18
C ALA A 93 -8.68 20.54 -0.71
N THR A 94 -8.31 19.76 -1.73
CA THR A 94 -6.98 19.82 -2.35
C THR A 94 -7.06 19.50 -3.84
N LYS A 95 -6.00 19.85 -4.59
CA LYS A 95 -5.85 19.61 -6.02
C LYS A 95 -4.41 19.21 -6.32
N ILE A 96 -4.23 18.49 -7.42
CA ILE A 96 -2.90 18.22 -8.00
C ILE A 96 -2.82 18.86 -9.38
N THR A 97 -1.62 19.23 -9.79
CA THR A 97 -1.34 19.75 -11.13
C THR A 97 -0.99 18.64 -12.12
N GLY A 98 -0.57 17.47 -11.62
CA GLY A 98 -0.17 16.32 -12.42
C GLY A 98 0.32 15.17 -11.55
N HIS A 99 0.66 14.08 -12.22
CA HIS A 99 1.36 12.92 -11.68
C HIS A 99 2.38 12.45 -12.72
N GLU A 100 3.39 11.71 -12.28
CA GLU A 100 4.41 11.12 -13.14
C GLU A 100 4.87 9.78 -12.59
N ASP A 101 5.28 8.90 -13.50
CA ASP A 101 5.89 7.63 -13.14
C ASP A 101 7.38 7.80 -12.85
N VAL A 102 7.80 7.23 -11.72
CA VAL A 102 9.21 6.96 -11.49
C VAL A 102 9.67 5.89 -12.49
N PRO A 103 10.87 6.03 -13.11
CA PRO A 103 11.40 5.00 -14.01
C PRO A 103 11.35 3.60 -13.41
N ALA A 104 10.68 2.70 -14.14
CA ALA A 104 10.45 1.33 -13.70
C ALA A 104 11.78 0.63 -13.32
N ASN A 105 11.74 -0.12 -12.22
CA ASN A 105 12.87 -0.91 -11.71
C ASN A 105 14.15 -0.11 -11.40
N SER A 106 14.02 1.18 -11.10
CA SER A 106 15.14 2.03 -10.69
C SER A 106 15.01 2.48 -9.25
N GLU A 107 15.54 1.70 -8.31
CA GLU A 107 15.58 2.10 -6.89
C GLU A 107 16.32 3.42 -6.67
N THR A 108 17.31 3.75 -7.50
CA THR A 108 18.01 5.04 -7.46
C THR A 108 17.07 6.20 -7.84
N ALA A 109 16.22 6.02 -8.85
CA ALA A 109 15.23 7.05 -9.22
C ALA A 109 14.15 7.17 -8.14
N LEU A 110 13.68 6.03 -7.61
CA LEU A 110 12.74 6.00 -6.50
C LEU A 110 13.30 6.71 -5.25
N LEU A 111 14.59 6.52 -4.94
CA LEU A 111 15.25 7.16 -3.80
C LEU A 111 15.22 8.68 -3.94
N LYS A 112 15.52 9.18 -5.16
CA LYS A 112 15.43 10.61 -5.45
C LYS A 112 13.99 11.12 -5.32
N ALA A 113 13.00 10.38 -5.79
CA ALA A 113 11.60 10.78 -5.68
C ALA A 113 11.13 10.82 -4.21
N VAL A 114 11.41 9.76 -3.44
CA VAL A 114 11.05 9.63 -2.03
C VAL A 114 11.72 10.70 -1.16
N ALA A 115 12.93 11.14 -1.53
CA ALA A 115 13.62 12.24 -0.84
C ALA A 115 12.88 13.59 -0.96
N ASN A 116 12.01 13.76 -1.96
CA ASN A 116 11.24 15.00 -2.18
C ASN A 116 9.80 14.90 -1.66
N GLN A 117 9.16 13.74 -1.78
CA GLN A 117 7.78 13.52 -1.36
C GLN A 117 7.48 12.02 -1.17
N PRO A 118 6.44 11.65 -0.41
CA PRO A 118 5.96 10.27 -0.41
C PRO A 118 5.57 9.80 -1.81
N VAL A 119 5.85 8.53 -2.12
CA VAL A 119 5.62 7.92 -3.44
C VAL A 119 4.73 6.69 -3.30
N SER A 120 3.70 6.59 -4.12
CA SER A 120 2.90 5.37 -4.25
C SER A 120 3.72 4.28 -4.95
N VAL A 121 3.78 3.08 -4.37
CA VAL A 121 4.53 1.95 -4.94
C VAL A 121 3.68 0.67 -4.83
N ALA A 122 3.89 -0.26 -5.75
CA ALA A 122 3.26 -1.58 -5.69
C ALA A 122 4.28 -2.65 -5.30
N ILE A 123 3.86 -3.62 -4.48
CA ILE A 123 4.67 -4.74 -3.99
C ILE A 123 3.93 -6.07 -4.17
N ASP A 124 4.67 -7.18 -4.14
CA ASP A 124 4.10 -8.52 -3.92
C ASP A 124 3.97 -8.75 -2.41
N ALA A 125 2.73 -8.78 -1.93
CA ALA A 125 2.39 -8.93 -0.52
C ALA A 125 1.74 -10.30 -0.22
N ARG A 126 1.97 -11.32 -1.05
CA ARG A 126 1.34 -12.65 -0.93
C ARG A 126 2.05 -13.59 0.04
N GLY A 127 3.24 -13.22 0.53
CA GLY A 127 4.01 -14.08 1.42
C GLY A 127 3.41 -14.13 2.82
N PHE A 128 3.31 -15.34 3.40
CA PHE A 128 2.95 -15.53 4.82
C PHE A 128 3.80 -14.67 5.76
N ASP A 129 5.11 -14.57 5.48
CA ASP A 129 6.03 -13.78 6.30
C ASP A 129 5.68 -12.28 6.23
N PHE A 130 5.10 -11.79 5.13
CA PHE A 130 4.59 -10.42 5.02
C PHE A 130 3.27 -10.24 5.78
N GLN A 131 2.35 -11.22 5.68
CA GLN A 131 1.10 -11.23 6.46
C GLN A 131 1.36 -11.10 7.96
N PHE A 132 2.41 -11.73 8.48
CA PHE A 132 2.75 -11.75 9.90
C PHE A 132 3.96 -10.88 10.26
N TYR A 133 4.44 -10.01 9.36
CA TYR A 133 5.55 -9.12 9.65
C TYR A 133 5.24 -8.25 10.87
N SER A 134 6.18 -8.18 11.81
CA SER A 134 6.01 -7.41 13.05
C SER A 134 7.07 -6.31 13.22
N SER A 135 8.35 -6.61 12.95
CA SER A 135 9.43 -5.63 13.14
C SER A 135 10.70 -6.01 12.37
N GLY A 136 11.60 -5.04 12.19
CA GLY A 136 12.91 -5.23 11.56
C GLY A 136 12.93 -4.85 10.08
N VAL A 137 13.96 -5.26 9.35
CA VAL A 137 14.01 -5.04 7.90
C VAL A 137 13.51 -6.30 7.21
N PHE A 138 12.36 -6.19 6.55
CA PHE A 138 11.79 -7.31 5.82
C PHE A 138 12.68 -7.68 4.62
N THR A 139 13.28 -8.87 4.68
CA THR A 139 14.07 -9.46 3.58
C THR A 139 13.53 -10.86 3.25
N GLY A 140 12.23 -11.09 3.47
CA GLY A 140 11.56 -12.33 3.12
C GLY A 140 11.52 -12.54 1.61
N GLN A 141 11.13 -13.74 1.19
CA GLN A 141 10.92 -14.01 -0.22
C GLN A 141 9.72 -13.20 -0.74
N CYS A 142 9.89 -12.55 -1.88
CA CYS A 142 8.85 -11.87 -2.64
C CYS A 142 9.02 -12.14 -4.12
N GLY A 143 7.93 -12.11 -4.88
CA GLY A 143 7.94 -12.15 -6.35
C GLY A 143 7.82 -10.75 -6.96
N THR A 144 7.56 -10.72 -8.25
CA THR A 144 7.29 -9.49 -9.01
C THR A 144 5.84 -9.40 -9.51
N ASP A 145 4.96 -10.31 -9.07
CA ASP A 145 3.53 -10.17 -9.33
C ASP A 145 2.96 -9.20 -8.29
N LEU A 146 3.02 -7.92 -8.62
CA LEU A 146 2.61 -6.84 -7.74
C LEU A 146 1.10 -6.88 -7.53
N ASP A 147 0.67 -6.97 -6.28
CA ASP A 147 -0.74 -7.14 -5.93
C ASP A 147 -1.22 -6.15 -4.87
N HIS A 148 -0.33 -5.33 -4.32
CA HIS A 148 -0.64 -4.38 -3.27
C HIS A 148 0.02 -3.02 -3.42
N GLY A 149 -0.80 -1.97 -3.39
CA GLY A 149 -0.34 -0.58 -3.33
C GLY A 149 -0.05 -0.12 -1.90
N ILE A 150 1.14 0.44 -1.69
CA ILE A 150 1.59 1.05 -0.43
C ILE A 150 2.20 2.44 -0.70
N THR A 151 2.58 3.14 0.36
CA THR A 151 3.29 4.43 0.22
C THR A 151 4.70 4.34 0.78
N ALA A 152 5.71 4.57 -0.05
CA ALA A 152 7.07 4.81 0.40
C ALA A 152 7.16 6.23 0.98
N VAL A 153 7.54 6.34 2.25
CA VAL A 153 7.59 7.60 3.01
C VAL A 153 9.01 7.98 3.43
N GLY A 154 9.99 7.12 3.16
CA GLY A 154 11.39 7.35 3.49
C GLY A 154 12.26 6.14 3.22
N TYR A 155 13.53 6.25 3.57
CA TYR A 155 14.52 5.19 3.47
C TYR A 155 15.60 5.39 4.53
N GLY A 156 16.37 4.35 4.80
CA GLY A 156 17.44 4.41 5.78
C GLY A 156 18.45 3.29 5.65
N THR A 157 19.35 3.23 6.61
CA THR A 157 20.35 2.18 6.75
C THR A 157 20.47 1.83 8.22
N THR A 158 20.43 0.54 8.56
CA THR A 158 20.63 0.02 9.91
C THR A 158 22.10 0.14 10.31
N GLU A 159 22.41 -0.06 11.60
CA GLU A 159 23.79 -0.01 12.11
C GLU A 159 24.72 -1.04 11.45
N ASP A 160 24.18 -2.19 11.04
CA ASP A 160 24.92 -3.25 10.34
C ASP A 160 25.06 -3.00 8.81
N GLY A 161 24.57 -1.86 8.31
CA GLY A 161 24.67 -1.47 6.90
C GLY A 161 23.52 -1.94 6.01
N THR A 162 22.49 -2.59 6.55
CA THR A 162 21.32 -3.02 5.78
C THR A 162 20.45 -1.81 5.39
N LYS A 163 20.29 -1.60 4.08
CA LYS A 163 19.43 -0.54 3.52
C LYS A 163 17.96 -0.97 3.57
N TYR A 164 17.06 -0.02 3.83
CA TYR A 164 15.63 -0.30 3.89
C TYR A 164 14.78 0.88 3.39
N TRP A 165 13.56 0.55 2.98
CA TRP A 165 12.48 1.50 2.72
C TRP A 165 11.58 1.61 3.94
N LEU A 166 11.17 2.83 4.28
CA LEU A 166 10.05 3.07 5.20
C LEU A 166 8.77 3.14 4.39
N VAL A 167 7.84 2.24 4.66
CA VAL A 167 6.58 2.14 3.94
C VAL A 167 5.40 2.22 4.89
N LYS A 168 4.35 2.92 4.46
CA LYS A 168 3.06 2.96 5.13
C LYS A 168 2.13 1.95 4.47
N ASN A 169 1.62 1.01 5.26
CA ASN A 169 0.66 0.00 4.84
C ASN A 169 -0.76 0.42 5.29
N SER A 170 -1.78 0.08 4.50
CA SER A 170 -3.20 0.38 4.76
C SER A 170 -3.93 -0.73 5.52
N ARG A 171 -3.23 -1.80 5.92
CA ARG A 171 -3.80 -3.00 6.56
C ARG A 171 -3.61 -3.09 8.08
N MET A 172 -2.90 -2.14 8.70
CA MET A 172 -2.64 -2.16 10.15
C MET A 172 -3.22 -0.88 10.76
N GLY A 173 -4.33 -1.03 11.48
CA GLY A 173 -4.98 0.00 12.29
C GLY A 173 -4.75 -0.24 13.77
#